data_AF-A0A842N4K1-F1
#
_entry.id   AF-A0A842N4K1-F1
#
_cell.length_a   1.000
_cell.length_b   1.000
_cell.length_c   1.000
_cell.angle_alpha   90.00
_cell.angle_beta   90.00
_cell.angle_gamma   90.00
#
_symmetry.space_group_name_H-M   'P 1'
#
loop_
_entity.id
_entity.type
_entity.pdbx_description
1 polymer ?
#
loop_
_entity_poly.entity_id
_entity_poly.type
_entity_poly.pdbx_seq_one_letter_code
_entity_poly.pdbx_strand_id
1 'polypeptide(L)'
;STTSEFVAIFDADFIPPTWYLKKAIPHFTKSNIGLVQCRWGHINENYSALTQAQALNLDFHFLVEQKAKSNSNLFMNFNGTAGIWRKECIDDAGGWHTATLVEDLDLSYRAQMKGWKCLFLPDIVVDAELPVQMNGAKRQQFRWAKGSIQCAVKLLGDILLKRKISFDAKLQAFIQLTRHIVFPLMLIQFITLPILLASEVNLYIVSFLPALTLATYLAMGPGAYLLVINKMYKNDWKAHAKALPYLLVYSIGMSVNNTVAVFDGVFGKKNEFLRTPKYGIVTNDDEWRDKAYNLPFSKTTLLEMFFAVYGILGIFIAIFSNNPIFVPIIGLQAVGFFYISWLSFSHTRYKRPQSTKHKITKEEKMANNFYKLALVGIFAIIAIGGYASYAGYASAVYPLDQSVGFLDRIVATSNPQTIINDINSIKANLPATGNPVWIFPTDSTNFLRIQSDLDTMLISAEKITAVPTDSAAYHTGMLDINSRAVLIQENIADAIPYMYVSLSNIIFSCIWIAAILGVFAVLNKKKQKINEYDVSQDV
;
A
#
# COMPACT_ATOMS: atom_id res chain seq x y z
N SER A 1 -15.62 35.32 19.36
CA SER A 1 -14.46 36.14 18.96
C SER A 1 -13.72 36.55 20.23
N THR A 2 -12.41 36.31 20.33
CA THR A 2 -11.58 36.76 21.46
C THR A 2 -11.08 38.20 21.24
N THR A 3 -10.81 38.94 22.31
CA THR A 3 -10.25 40.31 22.28
C THR A 3 -8.72 40.34 22.15
N SER A 4 -8.05 39.20 22.28
CA SER A 4 -6.58 39.09 22.20
C SER A 4 -6.03 39.31 20.78
N GLU A 5 -4.83 39.90 20.67
CA GLU A 5 -4.12 40.11 19.40
C GLU A 5 -3.53 38.80 18.84
N PHE A 6 -3.11 37.88 19.71
CA PHE A 6 -2.51 36.61 19.35
C PHE A 6 -3.33 35.44 19.85
N VAL A 7 -3.32 34.34 19.09
CA VAL A 7 -4.03 33.10 19.41
C VAL A 7 -3.02 31.96 19.38
N ALA A 8 -2.72 31.38 20.55
CA ALA A 8 -1.92 30.17 20.67
C ALA A 8 -2.83 28.93 20.59
N ILE A 9 -2.43 27.93 19.81
CA ILE A 9 -3.23 26.75 19.52
C ILE A 9 -2.46 25.49 19.94
N PHE A 10 -3.09 24.67 20.78
CA PHE A 10 -2.57 23.40 21.24
C PHE A 10 -3.65 22.33 21.21
N ASP A 11 -3.32 21.19 20.63
CA ASP A 11 -4.13 19.98 20.77
C ASP A 11 -4.02 19.42 22.20
N ALA A 12 -5.03 18.66 22.61
CA ALA A 12 -5.14 18.15 23.99
C ALA A 12 -4.02 17.16 24.38
N ASP A 13 -3.30 16.60 23.42
CA ASP A 13 -2.17 15.68 23.61
C ASP A 13 -0.80 16.37 23.56
N PHE A 14 -0.76 17.70 23.49
CA PHE A 14 0.48 18.50 23.48
C PHE A 14 0.77 19.11 24.85
N ILE A 15 2.05 19.09 25.24
CA ILE A 15 2.53 19.54 26.55
C ILE A 15 3.47 20.74 26.34
N PRO A 16 2.93 21.98 26.23
CA PRO A 16 3.77 23.17 26.06
C PRO A 16 4.60 23.46 27.31
N PRO A 17 5.90 23.77 27.16
CA PRO A 17 6.72 24.23 28.28
C PRO A 17 6.16 25.51 28.90
N THR A 18 6.31 25.68 30.22
CA THR A 18 5.82 26.87 30.95
C THR A 18 6.41 28.20 30.44
N TRP A 19 7.57 28.14 29.76
CA TRP A 19 8.24 29.27 29.15
C TRP A 19 7.91 29.49 27.66
N TYR A 20 7.05 28.66 27.05
CA TYR A 20 6.75 28.67 25.61
C TYR A 20 6.42 30.07 25.09
N LEU A 21 5.42 30.74 25.67
CA LEU A 21 4.97 32.06 25.21
C LEU A 21 6.06 33.12 25.33
N LYS A 22 6.85 33.08 26.43
CA LYS A 22 7.95 34.04 26.66
C LYS A 22 9.01 33.98 25.57
N LYS A 23 9.27 32.79 25.00
CA LYS A 23 10.23 32.63 23.90
C LYS A 23 9.61 32.84 22.52
N ALA A 24 8.34 32.48 22.31
CA ALA A 24 7.71 32.53 20.99
C ALA A 24 7.18 33.94 20.63
N ILE A 25 6.55 34.66 21.58
CA ILE A 25 5.90 35.96 21.33
C ILE A 25 6.86 37.04 20.77
N PRO A 26 8.11 37.18 21.24
CA PRO A 26 9.03 38.22 20.72
C PRO A 26 9.28 38.15 19.21
N HIS A 27 9.01 37.01 18.56
CA HIS A 27 9.17 36.86 17.12
C HIS A 27 8.10 37.60 16.30
N PHE A 28 7.03 38.10 16.91
CA PHE A 28 6.01 38.93 16.26
C PHE A 28 6.36 40.42 16.16
N THR A 29 7.58 40.81 16.52
CA THR A 29 8.09 42.19 16.39
C THR A 29 8.01 42.72 14.96
N LYS A 30 8.11 41.84 13.95
CA LYS A 30 7.82 42.20 12.57
C LYS A 30 6.32 42.07 12.31
N SER A 31 5.69 43.16 11.87
CA SER A 31 4.24 43.22 11.63
C SER A 31 3.77 42.22 10.57
N ASN A 32 4.62 41.87 9.59
CA ASN A 32 4.27 40.92 8.53
C ASN A 32 4.34 39.44 8.95
N ILE A 33 4.77 39.11 10.17
CA ILE A 33 4.72 37.73 10.68
C ILE A 33 3.30 37.44 11.15
N GLY A 34 2.64 36.52 10.44
CA GLY A 34 1.28 36.07 10.71
C GLY A 34 1.22 34.81 11.57
N LEU A 35 2.22 33.94 11.45
CA LEU A 35 2.30 32.66 12.17
C LEU A 35 3.71 32.43 12.70
N VAL A 36 3.80 31.95 13.95
CA VAL A 36 5.00 31.32 14.52
C VAL A 36 4.66 29.88 14.87
N GLN A 37 5.29 28.93 14.19
CA GLN A 37 5.18 27.48 14.45
C GLN A 37 6.41 27.00 15.22
N CYS A 38 6.19 26.23 16.27
CA CYS A 38 7.26 25.58 17.04
C CYS A 38 7.36 24.09 16.68
N ARG A 39 8.47 23.45 17.06
CA ARG A 39 8.75 22.05 16.76
C ARG A 39 7.90 21.11 17.63
N TRP A 40 7.45 20.01 17.04
CA TRP A 40 6.87 18.90 17.80
C TRP A 40 7.97 18.00 18.35
N GLY A 41 7.92 17.74 19.64
CA GLY A 41 8.66 16.65 20.28
C GLY A 41 7.76 15.45 20.49
N HIS A 42 8.35 14.30 20.85
CA HIS A 42 7.65 13.01 20.88
C HIS A 42 7.90 12.31 22.22
N ILE A 43 6.91 12.29 23.11
CA ILE A 43 7.09 11.70 24.46
C ILE A 43 7.32 10.19 24.44
N ASN A 44 6.79 9.49 23.42
CA ASN A 44 6.78 8.04 23.30
C ASN A 44 7.51 7.55 22.04
N GLU A 45 8.50 8.30 21.55
CA GLU A 45 9.30 7.94 20.38
C GLU A 45 9.80 6.49 20.45
N ASN A 46 10.38 6.10 21.59
CA ASN A 46 11.01 4.81 21.80
C ASN A 46 10.07 3.67 22.21
N TYR A 47 8.75 3.89 22.16
CA TYR A 47 7.76 2.89 22.57
C TYR A 47 7.73 1.66 21.65
N SER A 48 7.92 1.86 20.34
CA SER A 48 7.86 0.79 19.34
C SER A 48 8.55 1.20 18.04
N ALA A 49 8.82 0.23 17.16
CA ALA A 49 9.29 0.52 15.80
C ALA A 49 8.34 1.44 15.01
N LEU A 50 7.02 1.38 15.29
CA LEU A 50 6.02 2.26 14.69
C LEU A 50 6.16 3.71 15.17
N THR A 51 6.40 3.94 16.46
CA THR A 51 6.58 5.30 17.00
C THR A 51 7.93 5.88 16.57
N GLN A 52 8.99 5.07 16.51
CA GLN A 52 10.30 5.50 16.00
C GLN A 52 10.22 5.90 14.51
N ALA A 53 9.52 5.12 13.68
CA ALA A 53 9.29 5.48 12.28
C ALA A 53 8.51 6.81 12.14
N GLN A 54 7.46 7.02 12.94
CA GLN A 54 6.68 8.25 12.92
C GLN A 54 7.48 9.46 13.41
N ALA A 55 8.23 9.31 14.50
CA ALA A 55 9.09 10.36 15.07
C ALA A 55 10.11 10.83 14.03
N LEU A 56 10.85 9.89 13.43
CA LEU A 56 11.86 10.19 12.42
C LEU A 56 11.26 10.90 11.19
N ASN A 57 10.08 10.44 10.73
CA ASN A 57 9.38 11.09 9.61
C ASN A 57 8.97 12.54 9.93
N LEU A 58 8.40 12.76 11.12
CA LEU A 58 7.98 14.09 11.57
C LEU A 58 9.18 15.01 11.78
N ASP A 59 10.28 14.49 12.31
CA ASP A 59 11.52 15.25 12.48
C ASP A 59 12.12 15.67 11.13
N PHE A 60 12.08 14.83 10.09
CA PHE A 60 12.43 15.29 8.74
C PHE A 60 11.52 16.42 8.25
N HIS A 61 10.21 16.29 8.44
CA HIS A 61 9.26 17.35 8.06
C HIS A 61 9.56 18.67 8.78
N PHE A 62 9.81 18.64 10.09
CA PHE A 62 10.04 19.86 10.87
C PHE A 62 11.46 20.42 10.69
N LEU A 63 12.49 19.62 10.91
CA LEU A 63 13.87 20.10 10.95
C LEU A 63 14.47 20.37 9.56
N VAL A 64 13.92 19.76 8.50
CA VAL A 64 14.37 19.96 7.12
C VAL A 64 13.35 20.79 6.34
N GLU A 65 12.14 20.26 6.11
CA GLU A 65 11.20 20.91 5.19
C GLU A 65 10.67 22.25 5.74
N GLN A 66 10.15 22.28 6.97
CA GLN A 66 9.58 23.50 7.56
C GLN A 66 10.64 24.56 7.80
N LYS A 67 11.84 24.15 8.24
CA LYS A 67 12.98 25.04 8.38
C LYS A 67 13.38 25.67 7.03
N ALA A 68 13.43 24.88 5.96
CA ALA A 68 13.73 25.39 4.62
C ALA A 68 12.64 26.35 4.12
N LYS A 69 11.35 26.03 4.33
CA LYS A 69 10.21 26.88 3.95
C LYS A 69 10.23 28.23 4.69
N SER A 70 10.39 28.20 6.01
CA SER A 70 10.49 29.40 6.86
C SER A 70 11.64 30.34 6.47
N ASN A 71 12.79 29.76 6.10
CA ASN A 71 14.00 30.51 5.77
C ASN A 71 14.08 30.99 4.31
N SER A 72 13.04 30.73 3.51
CA SER A 72 12.98 31.09 2.10
C SER A 72 11.68 31.85 1.79
N ASN A 73 11.34 31.97 0.51
CA ASN A 73 10.08 32.54 0.03
C ASN A 73 9.03 31.45 -0.29
N LEU A 74 9.29 30.21 0.10
CA LEU A 74 8.40 29.07 -0.13
C LEU A 74 7.25 29.06 0.87
N PHE A 75 6.18 28.34 0.57
CA PHE A 75 5.03 28.24 1.45
C PHE A 75 5.27 27.25 2.59
N MET A 76 5.11 27.76 3.80
CA MET A 76 5.16 27.02 5.06
C MET A 76 3.75 26.71 5.55
N ASN A 77 3.53 25.55 6.14
CA ASN A 77 2.23 25.21 6.70
C ASN A 77 2.23 25.35 8.23
N PHE A 78 1.12 25.79 8.80
CA PHE A 78 0.76 25.50 10.18
C PHE A 78 0.42 24.00 10.27
N ASN A 79 0.83 23.35 11.34
CA ASN A 79 0.61 21.91 11.53
C ASN A 79 -0.58 21.61 12.45
N GLY A 80 -1.42 22.61 12.76
CA GLY A 80 -2.63 22.45 13.56
C GLY A 80 -2.45 22.72 15.05
N THR A 81 -1.22 22.66 15.56
CA THR A 81 -0.90 22.81 16.99
C THR A 81 0.55 23.29 17.19
N ALA A 82 0.90 23.68 18.42
CA ALA A 82 2.19 24.23 18.81
C ALA A 82 2.58 25.50 18.04
N GLY A 83 1.59 26.31 17.66
CA GLY A 83 1.81 27.57 16.96
C GLY A 83 0.96 28.70 17.52
N ILE A 84 1.43 29.91 17.26
CA ILE A 84 0.76 31.17 17.60
C ILE A 84 0.44 31.88 16.30
N TRP A 85 -0.80 32.35 16.17
CA TRP A 85 -1.25 33.18 15.07
C TRP A 85 -1.47 34.62 15.53
N ARG A 86 -1.12 35.57 14.67
CA ARG A 86 -1.66 36.94 14.75
C ARG A 86 -3.12 36.90 14.31
N LYS A 87 -4.03 37.42 15.15
CA LYS A 87 -5.47 37.41 14.86
C LYS A 87 -5.80 38.13 13.55
N GLU A 88 -5.18 39.28 13.31
CA GLU A 88 -5.32 40.05 12.06
C GLU A 88 -5.00 39.21 10.83
N CYS A 89 -4.00 38.32 10.91
CA CYS A 89 -3.65 37.43 9.80
C CYS A 89 -4.75 36.40 9.52
N ILE A 90 -5.35 35.83 10.57
CA ILE A 90 -6.50 34.91 10.44
C ILE A 90 -7.68 35.65 9.79
N ASP A 91 -8.01 36.82 10.32
CA ASP A 91 -9.15 37.62 9.87
C ASP A 91 -8.96 38.06 8.41
N ASP A 92 -7.78 38.57 8.06
CA ASP A 92 -7.43 38.93 6.68
C ASP A 92 -7.46 37.71 5.76
N ALA A 93 -6.95 36.54 6.18
CA ALA A 93 -7.01 35.33 5.36
C ALA A 93 -8.44 34.81 5.13
N GLY A 94 -9.45 35.29 5.87
CA GLY A 94 -10.85 34.86 5.77
C GLY A 94 -11.24 33.78 6.78
N GLY A 95 -10.45 33.59 7.84
CA GLY A 95 -10.73 32.64 8.90
C GLY A 95 -10.53 31.16 8.54
N TRP A 96 -11.08 30.29 9.37
CA TRP A 96 -10.99 28.83 9.24
C TRP A 96 -12.07 28.30 8.30
N HIS A 97 -11.69 27.50 7.32
CA HIS A 97 -12.62 26.90 6.35
C HIS A 97 -12.76 25.40 6.62
N THR A 98 -13.99 24.88 6.68
CA THR A 98 -14.29 23.45 6.91
C THR A 98 -14.37 22.62 5.62
N ALA A 99 -14.08 23.24 4.48
CA ALA A 99 -14.12 22.58 3.16
C ALA A 99 -13.05 21.49 2.99
N THR A 100 -11.98 21.53 3.79
CA THR A 100 -10.85 20.60 3.75
C THR A 100 -10.65 19.97 5.12
N LEU A 101 -10.20 18.71 5.19
CA LEU A 101 -9.86 18.04 6.46
C LEU A 101 -8.59 18.56 7.15
N VAL A 102 -7.90 19.50 6.51
CA VAL A 102 -6.67 20.16 6.97
C VAL A 102 -6.85 21.68 6.84
N GLU A 103 -7.78 22.22 7.63
CA GLU A 103 -8.10 23.65 7.66
C GLU A 103 -6.89 24.53 8.03
N ASP A 104 -5.94 23.97 8.76
CA ASP A 104 -4.64 24.55 9.12
C ASP A 104 -3.75 24.81 7.89
N LEU A 105 -3.59 23.79 7.04
CA LEU A 105 -2.85 23.89 5.79
C LEU A 105 -3.51 24.90 4.86
N ASP A 106 -4.84 24.83 4.72
CA ASP A 106 -5.62 25.75 3.89
C ASP A 106 -5.43 27.22 4.31
N LEU A 107 -5.57 27.51 5.61
CA LEU A 107 -5.37 28.85 6.16
C LEU A 107 -3.94 29.35 5.92
N SER A 108 -2.95 28.49 6.11
CA SER A 108 -1.53 28.84 5.93
C SER A 108 -1.21 29.29 4.50
N TYR A 109 -1.77 28.60 3.51
CA TYR A 109 -1.57 28.96 2.11
C TYR A 109 -2.30 30.28 1.78
N ARG A 110 -3.56 30.44 2.20
CA ARG A 110 -4.30 31.69 1.99
C ARG A 110 -3.62 32.90 2.62
N ALA A 111 -3.13 32.78 3.85
CA ALA A 111 -2.40 33.83 4.54
C ALA A 111 -1.13 34.24 3.75
N GLN A 112 -0.31 33.27 3.33
CA GLN A 112 0.92 33.57 2.58
C GLN A 112 0.63 34.11 1.18
N MET A 113 -0.47 33.68 0.53
CA MET A 113 -0.93 34.30 -0.73
C MET A 113 -1.29 35.77 -0.55
N LYS A 114 -1.61 36.23 0.67
CA LYS A 114 -1.82 37.64 1.00
C LYS A 114 -0.55 38.38 1.44
N GLY A 115 0.59 37.70 1.51
CA GLY A 115 1.88 38.28 1.84
C GLY A 115 2.29 38.15 3.31
N TRP A 116 1.50 37.45 4.13
CA TRP A 116 1.89 37.12 5.50
C TRP A 116 3.06 36.13 5.51
N LYS A 117 4.00 36.31 6.44
CA LYS A 117 5.12 35.40 6.65
C LYS A 117 4.83 34.42 7.79
N CYS A 118 5.15 33.16 7.55
CA CYS A 118 5.15 32.11 8.55
C CYS A 118 6.60 31.83 9.00
N LEU A 119 6.83 31.73 10.29
CA LEU A 119 8.15 31.50 10.90
C LEU A 119 8.16 30.17 11.65
N PHE A 120 9.20 29.36 11.42
CA PHE A 120 9.46 28.13 12.15
C PHE A 120 10.59 28.30 13.18
N LEU A 121 10.33 27.90 14.43
CA LEU A 121 11.30 27.93 15.52
C LEU A 121 11.66 26.49 15.97
N PRO A 122 12.78 25.92 15.49
CA PRO A 122 13.14 24.53 15.79
C PRO A 122 13.56 24.29 17.24
N ASP A 123 14.04 25.32 17.94
CA ASP A 123 14.58 25.22 19.30
C ASP A 123 13.50 25.33 20.40
N ILE A 124 12.28 25.67 20.02
CA ILE A 124 11.12 25.61 20.92
C ILE A 124 10.40 24.30 20.61
N VAL A 125 10.53 23.34 21.53
CA VAL A 125 9.92 22.01 21.40
C VAL A 125 8.67 21.94 22.27
N VAL A 126 7.59 21.42 21.69
CA VAL A 126 6.34 21.10 22.39
C VAL A 126 6.09 19.62 22.20
N ASP A 127 6.15 18.86 23.29
CA ASP A 127 6.07 17.41 23.24
C ASP A 127 4.64 16.92 23.03
N ALA A 128 4.49 15.83 22.26
CA ALA A 128 3.21 15.21 21.95
C ALA A 128 3.28 13.68 21.94
N GLU A 129 2.12 13.04 22.10
CA GLU A 129 1.99 11.59 21.99
C GLU A 129 1.89 11.14 20.52
N LEU A 130 2.73 10.20 20.09
CA LEU A 130 2.59 9.54 18.79
C LEU A 130 1.57 8.40 18.85
N PRO A 131 0.81 8.14 17.77
CA PRO A 131 -0.08 6.98 17.70
C PRO A 131 0.70 5.67 17.87
N VAL A 132 0.43 4.95 18.96
CA VAL A 132 1.00 3.61 19.22
C VAL A 132 0.25 2.49 18.51
N GLN A 133 -0.98 2.77 18.05
CA GLN A 133 -1.81 1.82 17.31
C GLN A 133 -1.73 2.06 15.80
N MET A 134 -1.49 1.00 15.02
CA MET A 134 -1.39 1.05 13.56
C MET A 134 -2.63 1.68 12.88
N ASN A 135 -3.84 1.27 13.26
CA ASN A 135 -5.06 1.86 12.70
C ASN A 135 -5.23 3.34 13.11
N GLY A 136 -4.65 3.77 14.24
CA GLY A 136 -4.60 5.16 14.66
C GLY A 136 -3.67 5.98 13.77
N ALA A 137 -2.48 5.46 13.51
CA ALA A 137 -1.52 6.04 12.57
C ALA A 137 -2.12 6.14 11.15
N LYS A 138 -2.78 5.09 10.67
CA LYS A 138 -3.50 5.08 9.39
C LYS A 138 -4.56 6.16 9.27
N ARG A 139 -5.40 6.34 10.30
CA ARG A 139 -6.40 7.40 10.30
C ARG A 139 -5.76 8.77 10.22
N GLN A 140 -4.68 9.00 10.96
CA GLN A 140 -3.97 10.27 10.93
C GLN A 140 -3.40 10.55 9.53
N GLN A 141 -2.68 9.59 8.96
CA GLN A 141 -2.11 9.71 7.61
C GLN A 141 -3.20 9.84 6.53
N PHE A 142 -4.32 9.12 6.67
CA PHE A 142 -5.46 9.23 5.77
C PHE A 142 -6.01 10.66 5.75
N ARG A 143 -6.22 11.27 6.93
CA ARG A 143 -6.70 12.65 7.03
C ARG A 143 -5.74 13.64 6.38
N TRP A 144 -4.44 13.51 6.64
CA TRP A 144 -3.42 14.38 6.05
C TRP A 144 -3.34 14.23 4.53
N ALA A 145 -3.40 13.01 4.02
CA ALA A 145 -3.36 12.73 2.58
C ALA A 145 -4.60 13.28 1.87
N LYS A 146 -5.80 12.91 2.35
CA LYS A 146 -7.07 13.39 1.80
C LYS A 146 -7.15 14.91 1.86
N GLY A 147 -6.84 15.49 3.02
CA GLY A 147 -6.88 16.94 3.22
C GLY A 147 -5.91 17.69 2.30
N SER A 148 -4.68 17.20 2.13
CA SER A 148 -3.70 17.83 1.23
C SER A 148 -4.20 17.88 -0.22
N ILE A 149 -4.82 16.80 -0.70
CA ILE A 149 -5.41 16.73 -2.04
C ILE A 149 -6.61 17.67 -2.17
N GLN A 150 -7.46 17.77 -1.16
CA GLN A 150 -8.57 18.73 -1.15
C GLN A 150 -8.07 20.18 -1.21
N CYS A 151 -7.01 20.50 -0.45
CA CYS A 151 -6.34 21.81 -0.55
C CYS A 151 -5.73 22.02 -1.94
N ALA A 152 -5.15 20.99 -2.57
CA ALA A 152 -4.64 21.07 -3.93
C ALA A 152 -5.76 21.46 -4.92
N VAL A 153 -6.88 20.74 -4.88
CA VAL A 153 -8.05 21.01 -5.75
C VAL A 153 -8.58 22.43 -5.52
N LYS A 154 -8.61 22.90 -4.27
CA LYS A 154 -9.14 24.21 -3.91
C LYS A 154 -8.21 25.37 -4.28
N LEU A 155 -6.91 25.28 -4.00
CA LEU A 155 -6.01 26.44 -3.98
C LEU A 155 -5.00 26.47 -5.13
N LEU A 156 -4.69 25.34 -5.76
CA LEU A 156 -3.55 25.25 -6.67
C LEU A 156 -3.75 26.12 -7.92
N GLY A 157 -4.97 26.17 -8.47
CA GLY A 157 -5.30 27.07 -9.60
C GLY A 157 -5.01 28.53 -9.28
N ASP A 158 -5.50 29.02 -8.14
CA ASP A 158 -5.30 30.40 -7.69
C ASP A 158 -3.82 30.73 -7.45
N ILE A 159 -3.06 29.79 -6.87
CA ILE A 159 -1.62 29.94 -6.62
C ILE A 159 -0.87 30.06 -7.95
N LEU A 160 -1.16 29.19 -8.92
CA LEU A 160 -0.46 29.16 -10.21
C LEU A 160 -0.72 30.43 -11.03
N LEU A 161 -1.94 30.95 -10.98
CA LEU A 161 -2.35 32.16 -11.72
C LEU A 161 -1.84 33.47 -11.08
N LYS A 162 -1.54 33.48 -9.77
CA LYS A 162 -1.14 34.71 -9.08
C LYS A 162 0.25 35.18 -9.50
N ARG A 163 0.36 36.39 -10.05
CA ARG A 163 1.62 36.98 -10.54
C ARG A 163 2.64 37.29 -9.45
N LYS A 164 2.18 37.63 -8.23
CA LYS A 164 3.05 38.03 -7.11
C LYS A 164 3.73 36.84 -6.39
N ILE A 165 3.44 35.61 -6.77
CA ILE A 165 4.07 34.40 -6.22
C ILE A 165 5.21 33.98 -7.15
N SER A 166 6.40 33.73 -6.59
CA SER A 166 7.57 33.32 -7.35
C SER A 166 7.41 31.90 -7.92
N PHE A 167 8.17 31.58 -8.97
CA PHE A 167 8.07 30.29 -9.64
C PHE A 167 8.44 29.11 -8.72
N ASP A 168 9.49 29.26 -7.93
CA ASP A 168 9.93 28.28 -6.94
C ASP A 168 8.86 28.01 -5.87
N ALA A 169 8.17 29.06 -5.38
CA ALA A 169 7.05 28.90 -4.45
C ALA A 169 5.85 28.21 -5.11
N LYS A 170 5.56 28.47 -6.39
CA LYS A 170 4.52 27.77 -7.15
C LYS A 170 4.85 26.28 -7.33
N LEU A 171 6.08 25.97 -7.71
CA LEU A 171 6.55 24.59 -7.88
C LEU A 171 6.51 23.84 -6.55
N GLN A 172 6.99 24.47 -5.47
CA GLN A 172 6.93 23.87 -4.14
C GLN A 172 5.49 23.67 -3.67
N ALA A 173 4.58 24.63 -3.90
CA ALA A 173 3.16 24.48 -3.60
C ALA A 173 2.54 23.30 -4.36
N PHE A 174 2.83 23.18 -5.66
CA PHE A 174 2.40 22.05 -6.49
C PHE A 174 2.87 20.72 -5.90
N ILE A 175 4.18 20.58 -5.67
CA ILE A 175 4.77 19.34 -5.14
C ILE A 175 4.19 19.02 -3.75
N GLN A 176 4.11 19.99 -2.85
CA GLN A 176 3.66 19.77 -1.47
C GLN A 176 2.19 19.35 -1.39
N LEU A 177 1.31 20.05 -2.10
CA LEU A 177 -0.14 19.76 -2.05
C LEU A 177 -0.46 18.44 -2.77
N THR A 178 0.32 18.07 -3.79
CA THR A 178 0.12 16.83 -4.57
C THR A 178 1.02 15.66 -4.15
N ARG A 179 1.88 15.81 -3.14
CA ARG A 179 2.90 14.80 -2.77
C ARG A 179 2.35 13.39 -2.55
N HIS A 180 1.10 13.27 -2.11
CA HIS A 180 0.47 11.99 -1.82
C HIS A 180 0.09 11.20 -3.08
N ILE A 181 0.10 11.82 -4.28
CA ILE A 181 -0.11 11.14 -5.57
C ILE A 181 0.99 10.09 -5.84
N VAL A 182 2.15 10.19 -5.19
CA VAL A 182 3.20 9.16 -5.29
C VAL A 182 2.70 7.77 -4.87
N PHE A 183 1.76 7.69 -3.92
CA PHE A 183 1.25 6.41 -3.41
C PHE A 183 0.45 5.61 -4.45
N PRO A 184 -0.55 6.17 -5.15
CA PRO A 184 -1.22 5.45 -6.23
C PRO A 184 -0.27 5.08 -7.37
N LEU A 185 0.67 5.97 -7.73
CA LEU A 185 1.67 5.67 -8.77
C LEU A 185 2.58 4.50 -8.37
N MET A 186 3.00 4.44 -7.10
CA MET A 186 3.78 3.32 -6.58
C MET A 186 2.99 2.00 -6.61
N LEU A 187 1.70 2.01 -6.26
CA LEU A 187 0.86 0.80 -6.33
C LEU A 187 0.64 0.35 -7.78
N ILE A 188 0.45 1.29 -8.72
CA ILE A 188 0.38 0.97 -10.14
C ILE A 188 1.69 0.31 -10.58
N GLN A 189 2.84 0.91 -10.27
CA GLN A 189 4.16 0.32 -10.56
C GLN A 189 4.31 -1.09 -9.95
N PHE A 190 3.86 -1.27 -8.71
CA PHE A 190 3.96 -2.54 -8.01
C PHE A 190 3.11 -3.64 -8.67
N ILE A 191 1.93 -3.31 -9.20
CA ILE A 191 1.07 -4.24 -9.95
C ILE A 191 1.62 -4.48 -11.36
N THR A 192 2.09 -3.44 -12.04
CA THR A 192 2.49 -3.59 -13.45
C THR A 192 3.80 -4.36 -13.60
N LEU A 193 4.74 -4.21 -12.66
CA LEU A 193 6.07 -4.82 -12.79
C LEU A 193 6.03 -6.36 -12.87
N PRO A 194 5.38 -7.11 -11.96
CA PRO A 194 5.28 -8.56 -12.10
C PRO A 194 4.53 -9.00 -13.36
N ILE A 195 3.53 -8.25 -13.82
CA ILE A 195 2.81 -8.56 -15.06
C ILE A 195 3.76 -8.46 -16.26
N LEU A 196 4.54 -7.37 -16.35
CA LEU A 196 5.51 -7.19 -17.43
C LEU A 196 6.59 -8.28 -17.43
N LEU A 197 7.05 -8.68 -16.23
CA LEU A 197 8.01 -9.76 -16.06
C LEU A 197 7.44 -11.12 -16.46
N ALA A 198 6.17 -11.39 -16.17
CA ALA A 198 5.48 -12.62 -16.57
C ALA A 198 5.17 -12.66 -18.07
N SER A 199 4.95 -11.50 -18.70
CA SER A 199 4.76 -11.38 -20.15
C SER A 199 6.06 -11.34 -20.95
N GLU A 200 7.20 -11.67 -20.33
CA GLU A 200 8.53 -11.71 -20.94
C GLU A 200 8.91 -10.42 -21.71
N VAL A 201 8.37 -9.28 -21.28
CA VAL A 201 8.68 -7.99 -21.90
C VAL A 201 10.14 -7.66 -21.62
N ASN A 202 10.91 -7.31 -22.67
CA ASN A 202 12.29 -6.92 -22.50
C ASN A 202 12.41 -5.58 -21.75
N LEU A 203 12.66 -5.66 -20.44
CA LEU A 203 12.89 -4.49 -19.57
C LEU A 203 14.34 -3.98 -19.63
N TYR A 204 15.25 -4.69 -20.30
CA TYR A 204 16.66 -4.30 -20.48
C TYR A 204 16.86 -3.63 -21.83
N ILE A 205 16.07 -2.59 -22.13
CA ILE A 205 16.31 -1.71 -23.28
C ILE A 205 17.77 -1.21 -23.27
N VAL A 206 18.31 -0.98 -22.06
CA VAL A 206 19.71 -0.71 -21.79
C VAL A 206 20.15 -1.60 -20.62
N SER A 207 21.09 -2.52 -20.84
CA SER A 207 21.43 -3.59 -19.88
C SER A 207 21.84 -3.10 -18.48
N PHE A 208 22.46 -1.91 -18.37
CA PHE A 208 22.87 -1.34 -17.08
C PHE A 208 21.79 -0.49 -16.40
N LEU A 209 20.69 -0.15 -17.09
CA LEU A 209 19.70 0.80 -16.60
C LEU A 209 19.01 0.32 -15.32
N PRO A 210 18.57 -0.95 -15.18
CA PRO A 210 17.96 -1.42 -13.93
C PRO A 210 18.90 -1.33 -12.72
N ALA A 211 20.20 -1.65 -12.92
CA ALA A 211 21.22 -1.53 -11.88
C ALA A 211 21.46 -0.06 -11.49
N LEU A 212 21.54 0.84 -12.47
CA LEU A 212 21.67 2.27 -12.24
C LEU A 212 20.44 2.83 -11.51
N THR A 213 19.23 2.40 -11.89
CA THR A 213 17.98 2.76 -11.22
C THR A 213 18.02 2.33 -9.76
N LEU A 214 18.40 1.08 -9.46
CA LEU A 214 18.52 0.60 -8.09
C LEU A 214 19.57 1.38 -7.28
N ALA A 215 20.74 1.64 -7.86
CA ALA A 215 21.78 2.45 -7.23
C ALA A 215 21.29 3.87 -6.92
N THR A 216 20.56 4.49 -7.85
CA THR A 216 19.96 5.82 -7.68
C THR A 216 18.91 5.81 -6.57
N TYR A 217 18.03 4.79 -6.52
CA TYR A 217 17.05 4.65 -5.45
C TYR A 217 17.71 4.50 -4.07
N LEU A 218 18.76 3.69 -3.96
CA LEU A 218 19.50 3.50 -2.72
C LEU A 218 20.24 4.78 -2.28
N ALA A 219 20.84 5.49 -3.23
CA ALA A 219 21.57 6.74 -2.98
C ALA A 219 20.63 7.88 -2.58
N MET A 220 19.56 8.11 -3.35
CA MET A 220 18.62 9.22 -3.13
C MET A 220 17.61 8.96 -2.02
N GLY A 221 17.29 7.69 -1.74
CA GLY A 221 16.42 7.30 -0.64
C GLY A 221 17.23 7.10 0.65
N PRO A 222 17.54 5.84 1.05
CA PRO A 222 18.25 5.55 2.29
C PRO A 222 19.56 6.33 2.48
N GLY A 223 20.38 6.46 1.44
CA GLY A 223 21.67 7.16 1.51
C GLY A 223 21.52 8.64 1.88
N ALA A 224 20.64 9.36 1.19
CA ALA A 224 20.34 10.76 1.49
C ALA A 224 19.74 10.92 2.90
N TYR A 225 18.83 10.04 3.31
CA TYR A 225 18.26 10.07 4.66
C TYR A 225 19.33 9.88 5.73
N LEU A 226 20.28 8.96 5.55
CA LEU A 226 21.38 8.78 6.51
C LEU A 226 22.25 10.03 6.66
N LEU A 227 22.54 10.73 5.56
CA LEU A 227 23.28 12.00 5.61
C LEU A 227 22.50 13.10 6.34
N VAL A 228 21.18 13.15 6.12
CA VAL A 228 20.30 14.10 6.79
C VAL A 228 20.21 13.79 8.29
N ILE A 229 20.05 12.52 8.68
CA ILE A 229 20.06 12.06 10.08
C ILE A 229 21.39 12.43 10.75
N ASN A 230 22.52 12.19 10.08
CA ASN A 230 23.84 12.57 10.59
C ASN A 230 23.93 14.06 10.92
N LYS A 231 23.44 14.92 10.01
CA LYS A 231 23.43 16.37 10.22
C LYS A 231 22.46 16.84 11.29
N MET A 232 21.28 16.22 11.39
CA MET A 232 20.23 16.58 12.36
C MET A 232 20.62 16.22 13.79
N TYR A 233 21.13 15.00 14.02
CA TYR A 233 21.33 14.48 15.37
C TYR A 233 22.79 14.42 15.82
N LYS A 234 23.75 14.79 14.95
CA LYS A 234 25.20 14.90 15.19
C LYS A 234 25.80 13.78 16.07
N ASN A 235 25.73 13.89 17.39
CA ASN A 235 26.30 12.94 18.34
C ASN A 235 25.49 11.64 18.46
N ASP A 236 24.18 11.67 18.23
CA ASP A 236 23.28 10.53 18.41
C ASP A 236 22.67 9.99 17.10
N TRP A 237 23.29 10.33 15.98
CA TRP A 237 22.78 9.96 14.65
C TRP A 237 22.67 8.44 14.44
N LYS A 238 23.55 7.65 15.06
CA LYS A 238 23.55 6.20 14.92
C LYS A 238 22.32 5.55 15.56
N ALA A 239 21.81 6.10 16.66
CA ALA A 239 20.59 5.61 17.28
C ALA A 239 19.39 5.87 16.37
N HIS A 240 19.27 7.09 15.86
CA HIS A 240 18.19 7.49 14.94
C HIS A 240 18.29 6.79 13.58
N ALA A 241 19.49 6.49 13.10
CA ALA A 241 19.70 5.72 11.87
C ALA A 241 19.13 4.30 11.95
N LYS A 242 19.05 3.69 13.15
CA LYS A 242 18.40 2.38 13.35
C LYS A 242 16.88 2.43 13.13
N ALA A 243 16.26 3.60 13.23
CA ALA A 243 14.84 3.79 12.93
C ALA A 243 14.55 3.91 11.42
N LEU A 244 15.57 4.14 10.58
CA LEU A 244 15.38 4.33 9.14
C LEU A 244 14.76 3.10 8.44
N PRO A 245 15.17 1.84 8.70
CA PRO A 245 14.48 0.68 8.15
C PRO A 245 12.99 0.64 8.53
N TYR A 246 12.64 1.00 9.77
CA TYR A 246 11.25 1.06 10.20
C TYR A 246 10.47 2.13 9.44
N LEU A 247 11.08 3.30 9.19
CA LEU A 247 10.50 4.36 8.37
C LEU A 247 10.24 3.91 6.93
N LEU A 248 11.18 3.20 6.31
CA LEU A 248 11.03 2.72 4.93
C LEU A 248 9.88 1.72 4.82
N VAL A 249 9.86 0.71 5.69
CA VAL A 249 8.81 -0.31 5.76
C VAL A 249 7.45 0.33 6.04
N TYR A 250 7.40 1.27 7.01
CA TYR A 250 6.19 2.01 7.36
C TYR A 250 5.67 2.84 6.18
N SER A 251 6.53 3.67 5.57
CA SER A 251 6.14 4.58 4.48
C SER A 251 5.60 3.83 3.26
N ILE A 252 6.25 2.71 2.90
CA ILE A 252 5.83 1.88 1.77
C ILE A 252 4.51 1.18 2.08
N GLY A 253 4.39 0.55 3.25
CA GLY A 253 3.17 -0.17 3.61
C GLY A 253 1.94 0.74 3.80
N MET A 254 2.16 2.02 4.15
CA MET A 254 1.09 3.03 4.26
C MET A 254 0.50 3.45 2.90
N SER A 255 1.10 3.06 1.79
CA SER A 255 0.67 3.48 0.45
C SER A 255 -0.73 3.04 0.07
N VAL A 256 -1.22 1.88 0.54
CA VAL A 256 -2.61 1.44 0.30
C VAL A 256 -3.59 2.40 0.95
N ASN A 257 -3.40 2.65 2.25
CA ASN A 257 -4.23 3.58 3.02
C ASN A 257 -4.23 4.99 2.41
N ASN A 258 -3.05 5.48 2.04
CA ASN A 258 -2.92 6.83 1.48
C ASN A 258 -3.43 6.92 0.03
N THR A 259 -3.33 5.86 -0.76
CA THR A 259 -3.96 5.79 -2.10
C THR A 259 -5.48 5.92 -1.98
N VAL A 260 -6.11 5.18 -1.07
CA VAL A 260 -7.56 5.31 -0.83
C VAL A 260 -7.90 6.74 -0.40
N ALA A 261 -7.06 7.37 0.43
CA ALA A 261 -7.25 8.76 0.85
C ALA A 261 -7.15 9.76 -0.33
N VAL A 262 -6.23 9.54 -1.27
CA VAL A 262 -6.08 10.39 -2.47
C VAL A 262 -7.34 10.30 -3.34
N PHE A 263 -7.81 9.09 -3.65
CA PHE A 263 -9.03 8.92 -4.44
C PHE A 263 -10.25 9.51 -3.74
N ASP A 264 -10.38 9.34 -2.42
CA ASP A 264 -11.46 9.95 -1.64
C ASP A 264 -11.30 11.49 -1.50
N GLY A 265 -10.09 12.03 -1.62
CA GLY A 265 -9.84 13.47 -1.68
C GLY A 265 -10.25 14.11 -3.00
N VAL A 266 -10.12 13.39 -4.11
CA VAL A 266 -10.51 13.85 -5.46
C VAL A 266 -12.02 13.65 -5.70
N PHE A 267 -12.56 12.48 -5.36
CA PHE A 267 -13.92 12.07 -5.72
C PHE A 267 -14.91 12.03 -4.55
N GLY A 268 -14.42 12.04 -3.30
CA GLY A 268 -15.25 11.88 -2.12
C GLY A 268 -16.04 13.14 -1.75
N LYS A 269 -17.26 12.94 -1.22
CA LYS A 269 -18.19 14.04 -0.88
C LYS A 269 -18.24 14.41 0.61
N LYS A 270 -17.81 13.52 1.52
CA LYS A 270 -17.96 13.73 2.98
C LYS A 270 -16.61 13.98 3.66
N ASN A 271 -16.55 15.05 4.45
CA ASN A 271 -15.44 15.36 5.35
C ASN A 271 -15.78 14.89 6.77
N GLU A 272 -15.64 13.60 7.03
CA GLU A 272 -15.79 13.09 8.40
C GLU A 272 -14.43 13.02 9.09
N PHE A 273 -14.24 13.82 10.15
CA PHE A 273 -13.02 13.78 10.96
C PHE A 273 -13.07 12.61 11.93
N LEU A 274 -12.56 11.46 11.49
CA LEU A 274 -12.39 10.29 12.36
C LEU A 274 -11.20 10.52 13.29
N ARG A 275 -11.46 10.70 14.59
CA ARG A 275 -10.42 10.98 15.60
C ARG A 275 -9.36 9.88 15.67
N THR A 276 -8.12 10.30 15.89
CA THR A 276 -6.99 9.40 16.20
C THR A 276 -6.97 9.16 17.72
N PRO A 277 -7.03 7.91 18.19
CA PRO A 277 -6.91 7.64 19.61
C PRO A 277 -5.54 8.06 20.15
N LYS A 278 -5.58 8.64 21.35
CA LYS A 278 -4.43 9.00 22.18
C LYS A 278 -4.66 8.37 23.54
N TYR A 279 -3.62 7.74 24.08
CA TYR A 279 -3.76 6.82 25.20
C TYR A 279 -2.99 7.33 26.43
N GLY A 280 -2.23 8.42 26.33
CA GLY A 280 -1.34 8.90 27.37
C GLY A 280 -0.21 7.91 27.62
N ILE A 281 0.42 7.40 26.56
CA ILE A 281 1.62 6.57 26.65
C ILE A 281 2.83 7.48 26.82
N VAL A 282 3.56 7.34 27.92
CA VAL A 282 4.77 8.11 28.22
C VAL A 282 5.98 7.18 28.36
N THR A 283 5.77 6.02 28.99
CA THR A 283 6.81 5.03 29.27
C THR A 283 6.57 3.73 28.49
N ASN A 284 7.60 2.90 28.39
CA ASN A 284 7.49 1.60 27.71
C ASN A 284 6.60 0.60 28.46
N ASP A 285 6.37 0.81 29.76
CA ASP A 285 5.51 -0.03 30.60
C ASP A 285 4.02 0.33 30.47
N ASP A 286 3.71 1.48 29.85
CA ASP A 286 2.33 1.88 29.63
C ASP A 286 1.67 1.00 28.56
N GLU A 287 0.54 0.37 28.91
CA GLU A 287 -0.23 -0.44 27.97
C GLU A 287 -1.43 0.32 27.41
N TRP A 288 -1.51 0.41 26.08
CA TRP A 288 -2.66 0.99 25.38
C TRP A 288 -3.73 -0.06 25.07
N ARG A 289 -3.37 -1.35 25.05
CA ARG A 289 -4.26 -2.43 24.57
C ARG A 289 -5.52 -2.59 25.42
N ASP A 290 -5.45 -2.21 26.69
CA ASP A 290 -6.55 -2.29 27.64
C ASP A 290 -7.33 -0.98 27.79
N LYS A 291 -6.87 0.10 27.15
CA LYS A 291 -7.49 1.42 27.24
C LYS A 291 -8.70 1.55 26.31
N ALA A 292 -9.57 2.47 26.70
CA ALA A 292 -10.71 2.95 25.93
C ALA A 292 -10.32 3.37 24.50
N TYR A 293 -11.25 3.26 23.53
CA TYR A 293 -11.08 3.75 22.14
C TYR A 293 -10.13 2.96 21.22
N ASN A 294 -9.89 1.67 21.52
CA ASN A 294 -9.14 0.80 20.61
C ASN A 294 -9.88 0.60 19.27
N LEU A 295 -9.19 0.85 18.15
CA LEU A 295 -9.80 0.80 16.83
C LEU A 295 -10.00 -0.64 16.31
N PRO A 296 -11.15 -0.93 15.67
CA PRO A 296 -11.38 -2.21 15.04
C PRO A 296 -10.55 -2.35 13.75
N PHE A 297 -10.51 -3.57 13.22
CA PHE A 297 -10.02 -3.93 11.91
C PHE A 297 -10.63 -3.03 10.83
N SER A 298 -9.77 -2.59 9.91
CA SER A 298 -10.15 -1.76 8.77
C SER A 298 -10.27 -2.59 7.50
N LYS A 299 -11.22 -2.27 6.62
CA LYS A 299 -11.31 -2.88 5.28
C LYS A 299 -10.02 -2.71 4.46
N THR A 300 -9.30 -1.61 4.67
CA THR A 300 -8.01 -1.34 4.02
C THR A 300 -6.95 -2.40 4.35
N THR A 301 -7.05 -3.06 5.51
CA THR A 301 -6.13 -4.14 5.91
C THR A 301 -6.22 -5.37 5.01
N LEU A 302 -7.41 -5.67 4.46
CA LEU A 302 -7.53 -6.74 3.45
C LEU A 302 -6.81 -6.38 2.16
N LEU A 303 -6.93 -5.12 1.73
CA LEU A 303 -6.26 -4.67 0.51
C LEU A 303 -4.75 -4.69 0.67
N GLU A 304 -4.24 -4.29 1.84
CA GLU A 304 -2.82 -4.43 2.18
C GLU A 304 -2.36 -5.90 2.20
N MET A 305 -3.19 -6.81 2.72
CA MET A 305 -2.89 -8.25 2.71
C MET A 305 -2.83 -8.78 1.27
N PHE A 306 -3.76 -8.35 0.41
CA PHE A 306 -3.73 -8.67 -1.01
C PHE A 306 -2.41 -8.23 -1.65
N PHE A 307 -1.99 -6.97 -1.44
CA PHE A 307 -0.73 -6.47 -1.97
C PHE A 307 0.50 -7.20 -1.40
N ALA A 308 0.46 -7.63 -0.14
CA ALA A 308 1.52 -8.45 0.45
C ALA A 308 1.66 -9.81 -0.25
N VAL A 309 0.54 -10.52 -0.45
CA VAL A 309 0.52 -11.82 -1.16
C VAL A 309 0.90 -11.65 -2.63
N TYR A 310 0.39 -10.62 -3.29
CA TYR A 310 0.75 -10.28 -4.66
C TYR A 310 2.26 -10.00 -4.80
N GLY A 311 2.87 -9.33 -3.82
CA GLY A 311 4.31 -9.12 -3.78
C GLY A 311 5.11 -10.41 -3.71
N ILE A 312 4.66 -11.39 -2.93
CA ILE A 312 5.29 -12.71 -2.86
C ILE A 312 5.24 -13.40 -4.24
N LEU A 313 4.08 -13.36 -4.90
CA LEU A 313 3.95 -13.86 -6.27
C LEU A 313 4.90 -13.13 -7.22
N GLY A 314 4.99 -11.80 -7.12
CA GLY A 314 5.90 -11.00 -7.94
C GLY A 314 7.37 -11.33 -7.75
N ILE A 315 7.78 -11.72 -6.54
CA ILE A 315 9.14 -12.22 -6.27
C ILE A 315 9.39 -13.53 -7.02
N PHE A 316 8.44 -14.48 -6.95
CA PHE A 316 8.56 -15.75 -7.67
C PHE A 316 8.61 -15.50 -9.19
N ILE A 317 7.71 -14.67 -9.72
CA ILE A 317 7.72 -14.30 -11.13
C ILE A 317 9.09 -13.72 -11.53
N ALA A 318 9.63 -12.77 -10.76
CA ALA A 318 10.93 -12.18 -11.07
C ALA A 318 12.08 -13.20 -11.06
N ILE A 319 12.04 -14.20 -10.18
CA ILE A 319 13.05 -15.27 -10.14
C ILE A 319 12.89 -16.20 -11.35
N PHE A 320 11.68 -16.68 -11.61
CA PHE A 320 11.42 -17.68 -12.65
C PHE A 320 11.45 -17.10 -14.06
N SER A 321 11.22 -15.79 -14.23
CA SER A 321 11.41 -15.09 -15.51
C SER A 321 12.86 -14.64 -15.75
N ASN A 322 13.83 -15.15 -14.97
CA ASN A 322 15.26 -14.81 -15.07
C ASN A 322 15.55 -13.30 -14.89
N ASN A 323 14.79 -12.64 -14.02
CA ASN A 323 14.85 -11.21 -13.73
C ASN A 323 15.08 -10.91 -12.23
N PRO A 324 16.07 -11.54 -11.57
CA PRO A 324 16.23 -11.44 -10.11
C PRO A 324 16.58 -10.03 -9.61
N ILE A 325 17.06 -9.14 -10.48
CA ILE A 325 17.42 -7.76 -10.11
C ILE A 325 16.24 -6.94 -9.55
N PHE A 326 15.00 -7.31 -9.88
CA PHE A 326 13.80 -6.63 -9.39
C PHE A 326 13.30 -7.17 -8.04
N VAL A 327 13.80 -8.33 -7.59
CA VAL A 327 13.40 -8.96 -6.32
C VAL A 327 13.58 -8.03 -5.12
N PRO A 328 14.68 -7.27 -4.97
CA PRO A 328 14.83 -6.37 -3.81
C PRO A 328 13.75 -5.27 -3.75
N ILE A 329 13.35 -4.72 -4.91
CA ILE A 329 12.34 -3.66 -4.98
C ILE A 329 10.96 -4.22 -4.63
N ILE A 330 10.57 -5.35 -5.24
CA ILE A 330 9.29 -6.01 -4.97
C ILE A 330 9.25 -6.51 -3.51
N GLY A 331 10.35 -7.11 -3.04
CA GLY A 331 10.48 -7.66 -1.70
C GLY A 331 10.35 -6.60 -0.61
N LEU A 332 11.00 -5.44 -0.75
CA LEU A 332 10.85 -4.36 0.20
C LEU A 332 9.39 -3.88 0.31
N GLN A 333 8.69 -3.80 -0.82
CA GLN A 333 7.27 -3.42 -0.85
C GLN A 333 6.37 -4.49 -0.23
N ALA A 334 6.59 -5.76 -0.56
CA ALA A 334 5.88 -6.89 0.04
C ALA A 334 6.04 -6.92 1.57
N VAL A 335 7.26 -6.70 2.08
CA VAL A 335 7.53 -6.60 3.53
C VAL A 335 6.78 -5.43 4.15
N GLY A 336 6.75 -4.26 3.50
CA GLY A 336 5.96 -3.10 3.93
C GLY A 336 4.48 -3.43 4.08
N PHE A 337 3.87 -4.01 3.06
CA PHE A 337 2.45 -4.41 3.07
C PHE A 337 2.15 -5.46 4.13
N PHE A 338 3.01 -6.47 4.25
CA PHE A 338 2.86 -7.52 5.26
C PHE A 338 2.95 -6.94 6.67
N TYR A 339 3.95 -6.08 6.94
CA TYR A 339 4.15 -5.46 8.25
C TYR A 339 2.95 -4.61 8.68
N ILE A 340 2.45 -3.75 7.79
CA ILE A 340 1.29 -2.90 8.09
C ILE A 340 0.02 -3.75 8.27
N SER A 341 -0.19 -4.77 7.44
CA SER A 341 -1.33 -5.69 7.57
C SER A 341 -1.28 -6.47 8.89
N TRP A 342 -0.12 -7.03 9.22
CA TRP A 342 0.15 -7.74 10.46
C TRP A 342 -0.07 -6.85 11.69
N LEU A 343 0.48 -5.64 11.71
CA LEU A 343 0.28 -4.71 12.82
C LEU A 343 -1.18 -4.27 12.92
N SER A 344 -1.87 -4.04 11.81
CA SER A 344 -3.29 -3.70 11.84
C SER A 344 -4.13 -4.81 12.45
N PHE A 345 -3.79 -6.05 12.13
CA PHE A 345 -4.45 -7.23 12.70
C PHE A 345 -4.12 -7.42 14.17
N SER A 346 -2.84 -7.51 14.53
CA SER A 346 -2.39 -7.73 15.91
C SER A 346 -2.79 -6.62 16.88
N HIS A 347 -2.94 -5.39 16.37
CA HIS A 347 -3.42 -4.24 17.13
C HIS A 347 -4.94 -4.11 17.17
N THR A 348 -5.68 -4.91 16.41
CA THR A 348 -7.14 -4.90 16.47
C THR A 348 -7.62 -5.62 17.72
N ARG A 349 -8.21 -4.87 18.65
CA ARG A 349 -9.06 -5.43 19.70
C ARG A 349 -10.26 -4.50 19.90
N TYR A 350 -11.46 -5.06 19.90
CA TYR A 350 -12.64 -4.29 20.28
C TYR A 350 -12.76 -4.29 21.81
N LYS A 351 -12.53 -3.13 22.43
CA LYS A 351 -12.78 -2.89 23.86
C LYS A 351 -13.40 -1.48 24.00
N ARG A 352 -14.60 -1.41 24.59
CA ARG A 352 -15.36 -0.16 24.81
C ARG A 352 -14.59 0.76 25.77
N PRO A 353 -14.76 2.09 25.69
CA PRO A 353 -14.30 2.99 26.72
C PRO A 353 -14.83 2.62 28.11
N GLN A 354 -13.94 2.31 29.06
CA GLN A 354 -14.29 2.23 30.47
C GLN A 354 -14.42 3.66 31.02
N SER A 355 -15.53 4.32 30.70
CA SER A 355 -16.00 5.45 31.50
C SER A 355 -16.83 4.87 32.65
N THR A 356 -16.23 4.77 33.84
CA THR A 356 -16.81 4.35 35.15
C THR A 356 -17.41 2.94 35.26
N LYS A 357 -16.91 2.13 36.22
CA LYS A 357 -17.46 0.88 36.83
C LYS A 357 -18.57 0.12 36.05
N HIS A 358 -18.46 -0.02 34.73
CA HIS A 358 -19.46 -0.71 33.92
C HIS A 358 -19.18 -2.21 33.92
N LYS A 359 -20.17 -3.02 34.35
CA LYS A 359 -20.11 -4.48 34.19
C LYS A 359 -20.39 -4.79 32.72
N ILE A 360 -19.41 -5.42 32.06
CA ILE A 360 -19.53 -5.88 30.66
C ILE A 360 -20.87 -6.58 30.47
N THR A 361 -21.73 -6.07 29.58
CA THR A 361 -23.06 -6.64 29.36
C THR A 361 -22.96 -7.96 28.60
N LYS A 362 -24.04 -8.78 28.64
CA LYS A 362 -24.11 -9.99 27.82
C LYS A 362 -24.03 -9.65 26.33
N GLU A 363 -24.63 -8.55 25.86
CA GLU A 363 -24.51 -8.14 24.47
C GLU A 363 -23.07 -7.78 24.08
N GLU A 364 -22.32 -7.11 24.96
CA GLU A 364 -20.93 -6.72 24.72
C GLU A 364 -19.99 -7.93 24.61
N LYS A 365 -20.13 -8.89 25.52
CA LYS A 365 -19.38 -10.14 25.47
C LYS A 365 -19.70 -10.92 24.19
N MET A 366 -20.96 -10.91 23.78
CA MET A 366 -21.43 -11.53 22.54
C MET A 366 -20.91 -10.79 21.29
N ALA A 367 -20.82 -9.46 21.30
CA ALA A 367 -20.30 -8.66 20.20
C ALA A 367 -18.80 -8.88 19.99
N ASN A 368 -18.01 -8.92 21.07
CA ASN A 368 -16.57 -9.20 20.99
C ASN A 368 -16.31 -10.65 20.52
N ASN A 369 -17.06 -11.62 21.05
CA ASN A 369 -16.98 -13.00 20.58
C ASN A 369 -17.38 -13.13 19.11
N PHE A 370 -18.45 -12.45 18.68
CA PHE A 370 -18.87 -12.42 17.29
C PHE A 370 -17.80 -11.79 16.39
N TYR A 371 -17.15 -10.72 16.84
CA TYR A 371 -16.08 -10.06 16.11
C TYR A 371 -14.86 -10.99 15.92
N LYS A 372 -14.44 -11.68 16.99
CA LYS A 372 -13.39 -12.70 16.92
C LYS A 372 -13.78 -13.86 16.01
N LEU A 373 -15.00 -14.37 16.12
CA LEU A 373 -15.52 -15.44 15.26
C LEU A 373 -15.60 -15.01 13.80
N ALA A 374 -16.01 -13.78 13.51
CA ALA A 374 -16.04 -13.24 12.16
C ALA A 374 -14.62 -13.11 11.57
N LEU A 375 -13.64 -12.69 12.37
CA LEU A 375 -12.23 -12.68 11.96
C LEU A 375 -11.73 -14.10 11.67
N VAL A 376 -11.99 -15.06 12.56
CA VAL A 376 -11.66 -16.48 12.33
C VAL A 376 -12.36 -17.00 11.08
N GLY A 377 -13.62 -16.62 10.86
CA GLY A 377 -14.39 -16.96 9.66
C GLY A 377 -13.76 -16.40 8.38
N ILE A 378 -13.29 -15.16 8.38
CA ILE A 378 -12.56 -14.57 7.26
C ILE A 378 -11.27 -15.35 6.98
N PHE A 379 -10.52 -15.76 8.02
CA PHE A 379 -9.32 -16.58 7.84
C PHE A 379 -9.63 -17.97 7.30
N ALA A 380 -10.65 -18.63 7.83
CA ALA A 380 -11.10 -19.92 7.33
C ALA A 380 -11.50 -19.80 5.85
N ILE A 381 -12.21 -18.73 5.48
CA ILE A 381 -12.56 -18.40 4.11
C ILE A 381 -11.30 -18.25 3.24
N ILE A 382 -10.32 -17.45 3.66
CA ILE A 382 -9.06 -17.27 2.91
C ILE A 382 -8.29 -18.59 2.77
N ALA A 383 -8.21 -19.40 3.83
CA ALA A 383 -7.51 -20.68 3.81
C ALA A 383 -8.20 -21.71 2.90
N ILE A 384 -9.53 -21.80 2.96
CA ILE A 384 -10.33 -22.65 2.06
C ILE A 384 -10.17 -22.16 0.62
N GLY A 385 -10.18 -20.84 0.38
CA GLY A 385 -9.92 -20.26 -0.92
C GLY A 385 -8.55 -20.66 -1.47
N GLY A 386 -7.50 -20.57 -0.65
CA GLY A 386 -6.15 -20.99 -1.02
C GLY A 386 -6.06 -22.49 -1.33
N TYR A 387 -6.71 -23.35 -0.54
CA TYR A 387 -6.80 -24.78 -0.82
C TYR A 387 -7.58 -25.06 -2.11
N ALA A 388 -8.71 -24.37 -2.34
CA ALA A 388 -9.50 -24.51 -3.56
C ALA A 388 -8.71 -24.08 -4.81
N SER A 389 -7.92 -23.00 -4.72
CA SER A 389 -7.01 -22.59 -5.79
C SER A 389 -5.94 -23.64 -6.06
N TYR A 390 -5.33 -24.21 -5.02
CA TYR A 390 -4.37 -25.30 -5.15
C TYR A 390 -4.98 -26.55 -5.79
N ALA A 391 -6.16 -26.98 -5.31
CA ALA A 391 -6.88 -28.12 -5.86
C ALA A 391 -7.27 -27.89 -7.33
N GLY A 392 -7.75 -26.68 -7.66
CA GLY A 392 -8.08 -26.28 -9.03
C GLY A 392 -6.87 -26.30 -9.96
N TYR A 393 -5.72 -25.78 -9.50
CA TYR A 393 -4.46 -25.89 -10.23
C TYR A 393 -4.09 -27.36 -10.47
N ALA A 394 -4.08 -28.18 -9.41
CA ALA A 394 -3.71 -29.59 -9.48
C ALA A 394 -4.60 -30.40 -10.43
N SER A 395 -5.90 -30.08 -10.52
CA SER A 395 -6.83 -30.81 -11.39
C SER A 395 -6.90 -30.29 -12.82
N ALA A 396 -6.75 -28.98 -13.04
CA ALA A 396 -7.11 -28.36 -14.31
C ALA A 396 -5.90 -27.81 -15.09
N VAL A 397 -4.83 -27.40 -14.40
CA VAL A 397 -3.67 -26.77 -15.05
C VAL A 397 -2.45 -27.66 -15.00
N TYR A 398 -2.16 -28.27 -13.86
CA TYR A 398 -0.99 -29.12 -13.68
C TYR A 398 -0.88 -30.27 -14.72
N PRO A 399 -1.97 -30.93 -15.15
CA PRO A 399 -1.89 -31.92 -16.23
C PRO A 399 -1.41 -31.34 -17.57
N LEU A 400 -1.72 -30.07 -17.87
CA LEU A 400 -1.22 -29.38 -19.06
C LEU A 400 0.26 -29.05 -18.91
N ASP A 401 0.70 -28.57 -17.75
CA ASP A 401 2.12 -28.33 -17.46
C ASP A 401 2.95 -29.62 -17.58
N GLN A 402 2.41 -30.74 -17.09
CA GLN A 402 3.04 -32.06 -17.26
C GLN A 402 3.12 -32.47 -18.75
N SER A 403 2.08 -32.19 -19.54
CA SER A 403 2.07 -32.45 -20.98
C SER A 403 3.14 -31.65 -21.72
N VAL A 404 3.38 -30.39 -21.34
CA VAL A 404 4.50 -29.58 -21.87
C VAL A 404 5.84 -30.27 -21.57
N GLY A 405 6.04 -30.75 -20.35
CA GLY A 405 7.27 -31.49 -19.99
C GLY A 405 7.44 -32.82 -20.75
N PHE A 406 6.36 -33.51 -21.09
CA PHE A 406 6.42 -34.69 -21.96
C PHE A 406 6.78 -34.31 -23.40
N LEU A 407 6.28 -33.19 -23.92
CA LEU A 407 6.64 -32.70 -25.25
C LEU A 407 8.12 -32.30 -25.33
N ASP A 408 8.67 -31.66 -24.30
CA ASP A 408 10.11 -31.39 -24.20
C ASP A 408 10.93 -32.68 -24.27
N ARG A 409 10.46 -33.75 -23.61
CA ARG A 409 11.12 -35.06 -23.65
C ARG A 409 11.00 -35.71 -25.04
N ILE A 410 9.87 -35.56 -25.72
CA ILE A 410 9.68 -36.05 -27.10
C ILE A 410 10.69 -35.37 -28.03
N VAL A 411 10.86 -34.05 -27.94
CA VAL A 411 11.80 -33.29 -28.78
C VAL A 411 13.26 -33.72 -28.51
N ALA A 412 13.59 -34.07 -27.27
CA ALA A 412 14.94 -34.45 -26.87
C ALA A 412 15.30 -35.93 -27.12
N THR A 413 14.32 -36.83 -27.25
CA THR A 413 14.56 -38.27 -27.37
C THR A 413 14.63 -38.73 -28.83
N SER A 414 15.41 -39.78 -29.06
CA SER A 414 15.46 -40.48 -30.35
C SER A 414 14.84 -41.87 -30.30
N ASN A 415 14.16 -42.24 -29.20
CA ASN A 415 13.53 -43.55 -29.01
C ASN A 415 12.03 -43.49 -29.31
N PRO A 416 11.52 -44.14 -30.38
CA PRO A 416 10.11 -44.10 -30.76
C PRO A 416 9.16 -44.68 -29.70
N GLN A 417 9.60 -45.67 -28.92
CA GLN A 417 8.76 -46.26 -27.87
C GLN A 417 8.50 -45.29 -26.71
N THR A 418 9.52 -44.50 -26.35
CA THR A 418 9.37 -43.42 -25.36
C THR A 418 8.40 -42.37 -25.87
N ILE A 419 8.50 -41.99 -27.14
CA ILE A 419 7.61 -41.01 -27.78
C ILE A 419 6.16 -41.48 -27.74
N ILE A 420 5.90 -42.75 -28.10
CA ILE A 420 4.55 -43.32 -28.07
C ILE A 420 3.96 -43.29 -26.64
N ASN A 421 4.75 -43.67 -25.63
CA ASN A 421 4.32 -43.64 -24.24
C ASN A 421 4.00 -42.21 -23.77
N ASP A 422 4.81 -41.24 -24.20
CA ASP A 422 4.67 -39.83 -23.85
C ASP A 422 3.44 -39.22 -24.51
N ILE A 423 3.19 -39.51 -25.79
CA ILE A 423 1.97 -39.10 -26.50
C ILE A 423 0.73 -39.64 -25.80
N ASN A 424 0.71 -40.92 -25.43
CA ASN A 424 -0.42 -41.51 -24.71
C ASN A 424 -0.63 -40.86 -23.33
N SER A 425 0.45 -40.50 -22.64
CA SER A 425 0.38 -39.78 -21.36
C SER A 425 -0.19 -38.36 -21.54
N ILE A 426 0.24 -37.64 -22.58
CA ILE A 426 -0.28 -36.32 -22.94
C ILE A 426 -1.78 -36.41 -23.25
N LYS A 427 -2.20 -37.35 -24.09
CA LYS A 427 -3.62 -37.55 -24.45
C LYS A 427 -4.50 -37.83 -23.23
N ALA A 428 -3.99 -38.57 -22.25
CA ALA A 428 -4.69 -38.86 -21.00
C ALA A 428 -4.78 -37.62 -20.07
N ASN A 429 -3.77 -36.75 -20.11
CA ASN A 429 -3.72 -35.53 -19.31
C ASN A 429 -4.58 -34.39 -19.89
N LEU A 430 -4.72 -34.31 -21.21
CA LEU A 430 -5.47 -33.25 -21.87
C LEU A 430 -6.98 -33.57 -21.93
N PRO A 431 -7.85 -32.54 -21.83
CA PRO A 431 -9.28 -32.73 -22.11
C PRO A 431 -9.51 -33.31 -23.50
N ALA A 432 -10.54 -34.16 -23.65
CA ALA A 432 -10.88 -34.76 -24.95
C ALA A 432 -11.52 -33.74 -25.92
N THR A 433 -12.22 -32.74 -25.39
CA THR A 433 -12.95 -31.73 -26.15
C THR A 433 -13.01 -30.41 -25.40
N GLY A 434 -13.31 -29.33 -26.12
CA GLY A 434 -13.58 -28.01 -25.54
C GLY A 434 -12.51 -26.98 -25.87
N ASN A 435 -12.79 -25.74 -25.53
CA ASN A 435 -11.87 -24.63 -25.70
C ASN A 435 -11.87 -23.81 -24.38
N PRO A 436 -10.70 -23.56 -23.77
CA PRO A 436 -10.62 -22.80 -22.53
C PRO A 436 -10.86 -21.29 -22.75
N VAL A 437 -10.69 -20.80 -23.98
CA VAL A 437 -10.97 -19.42 -24.36
C VAL A 437 -12.46 -19.25 -24.67
N TRP A 438 -13.17 -18.52 -23.80
CA TRP A 438 -14.63 -18.38 -23.86
C TRP A 438 -15.12 -17.10 -24.54
N ILE A 439 -14.29 -16.05 -24.63
CA ILE A 439 -14.68 -14.77 -25.25
C ILE A 439 -14.45 -14.82 -26.77
N PHE A 440 -13.27 -15.30 -27.19
CA PHE A 440 -12.87 -15.41 -28.59
C PHE A 440 -12.08 -16.71 -28.81
N PRO A 441 -12.76 -17.87 -28.91
CA PRO A 441 -12.09 -19.16 -29.04
C PRO A 441 -11.18 -19.18 -30.27
N THR A 442 -9.92 -19.56 -30.06
CA THR A 442 -8.96 -19.76 -31.14
C THR A 442 -8.84 -21.23 -31.48
N ASP A 443 -8.48 -21.51 -32.73
CA ASP A 443 -8.23 -22.89 -33.15
C ASP A 443 -7.00 -23.51 -32.47
N SER A 444 -6.00 -22.69 -32.10
CA SER A 444 -4.79 -23.13 -31.38
C SER A 444 -5.09 -23.68 -29.98
N THR A 445 -6.13 -23.17 -29.32
CA THR A 445 -6.51 -23.58 -27.96
C THR A 445 -7.60 -24.66 -27.92
N ASN A 446 -8.02 -25.17 -29.07
CA ASN A 446 -9.09 -26.15 -29.17
C ASN A 446 -8.57 -27.58 -28.87
N PHE A 447 -8.96 -28.13 -27.72
CA PHE A 447 -8.50 -29.45 -27.28
C PHE A 447 -8.91 -30.59 -28.23
N LEU A 448 -10.04 -30.47 -28.95
CA LEU A 448 -10.41 -31.48 -29.95
C LEU A 448 -9.39 -31.51 -31.10
N ARG A 449 -8.89 -30.35 -31.52
CA ARG A 449 -7.85 -30.28 -32.55
C ARG A 449 -6.50 -30.77 -32.03
N ILE A 450 -6.11 -30.34 -30.84
CA ILE A 450 -4.87 -30.81 -30.19
C ILE A 450 -4.89 -32.34 -30.05
N GLN A 451 -6.01 -32.94 -29.64
CA GLN A 451 -6.15 -34.40 -29.58
C GLN A 451 -6.03 -35.06 -30.97
N SER A 452 -6.63 -34.47 -32.01
CA SER A 452 -6.49 -34.95 -33.39
C SER A 452 -5.05 -34.85 -33.92
N ASP A 453 -4.32 -33.81 -33.53
CA ASP A 453 -2.91 -33.63 -33.90
C ASP A 453 -2.04 -34.67 -33.18
N LEU A 454 -2.33 -34.95 -31.89
CA LEU A 454 -1.68 -36.02 -31.12
C LEU A 454 -1.99 -37.41 -31.70
N ASP A 455 -3.21 -37.67 -32.18
CA ASP A 455 -3.57 -38.91 -32.88
C ASP A 455 -2.72 -39.09 -34.15
N THR A 456 -2.59 -38.02 -34.93
CA THR A 456 -1.76 -38.03 -36.14
C THR A 456 -0.29 -38.28 -35.80
N MET A 457 0.21 -37.63 -34.75
CA MET A 457 1.59 -37.79 -34.28
C MET A 457 1.84 -39.22 -33.74
N LEU A 458 0.86 -39.81 -33.06
CA LEU A 458 0.92 -41.20 -32.58
C LEU A 458 1.07 -42.19 -33.74
N ILE A 459 0.24 -42.04 -34.78
CA ILE A 459 0.30 -42.88 -35.99
C ILE A 459 1.67 -42.75 -36.66
N SER A 460 2.23 -41.54 -36.74
CA SER A 460 3.58 -41.31 -37.27
C SER A 460 4.65 -42.00 -36.41
N ALA A 461 4.56 -41.89 -35.09
CA ALA A 461 5.51 -42.52 -34.15
C ALA A 461 5.48 -44.04 -34.24
N GLU A 462 4.28 -44.64 -34.32
CA GLU A 462 4.11 -46.08 -34.51
C GLU A 462 4.74 -46.56 -35.83
N LYS A 463 4.56 -45.83 -36.93
CA LYS A 463 5.19 -46.18 -38.22
C LYS A 463 6.71 -46.15 -38.17
N ILE A 464 7.30 -45.18 -37.46
CA ILE A 464 8.75 -45.02 -37.34
C ILE A 464 9.40 -46.19 -36.58
N THR A 465 8.69 -46.86 -35.67
CA THR A 465 9.22 -48.03 -34.95
C THR A 465 9.66 -49.17 -35.88
N ALA A 466 9.02 -49.29 -37.04
CA ALA A 466 9.32 -50.32 -38.04
C ALA A 466 10.41 -49.90 -39.04
N VAL A 467 10.92 -48.67 -38.95
CA VAL A 467 11.90 -48.11 -39.87
C VAL A 467 13.31 -48.23 -39.27
N PRO A 468 14.33 -48.72 -40.02
CA PRO A 468 15.71 -48.78 -39.54
C PRO A 468 16.24 -47.41 -39.12
N THR A 469 16.88 -47.34 -37.96
CA THR A 469 17.34 -46.09 -37.31
C THR A 469 18.42 -45.34 -38.09
N ASP A 470 19.11 -46.03 -39.00
CA ASP A 470 20.16 -45.51 -39.88
C ASP A 470 19.63 -45.01 -41.23
N SER A 471 18.32 -45.10 -41.47
CA SER A 471 17.70 -44.69 -42.72
C SER A 471 17.35 -43.19 -42.75
N ALA A 472 17.40 -42.59 -43.94
CA ALA A 472 16.92 -41.21 -44.13
C ALA A 472 15.45 -41.06 -43.75
N ALA A 473 14.63 -42.08 -44.00
CA ALA A 473 13.21 -42.09 -43.65
C ALA A 473 12.98 -41.98 -42.12
N TYR A 474 13.83 -42.63 -41.32
CA TYR A 474 13.77 -42.52 -39.85
C TYR A 474 14.07 -41.08 -39.39
N HIS A 475 15.14 -40.48 -39.90
CA HIS A 475 15.52 -39.11 -39.56
C HIS A 475 14.46 -38.09 -39.99
N THR A 476 13.90 -38.22 -41.19
CA THR A 476 12.81 -37.35 -41.66
C THR A 476 11.55 -37.51 -40.80
N GLY A 477 11.18 -38.75 -40.45
CA GLY A 477 10.04 -39.00 -39.58
C GLY A 477 10.21 -38.41 -38.17
N MET A 478 11.41 -38.53 -37.61
CA MET A 478 11.74 -37.93 -36.31
C MET A 478 11.70 -36.39 -36.35
N LEU A 479 12.14 -35.76 -37.44
CA LEU A 479 12.03 -34.31 -37.61
C LEU A 479 10.57 -33.83 -37.71
N ASP A 480 9.70 -34.57 -38.39
CA ASP A 480 8.26 -34.27 -38.45
C ASP A 480 7.62 -34.38 -37.06
N ILE A 481 7.92 -35.44 -36.30
CA ILE A 481 7.44 -35.59 -34.91
C ILE A 481 7.92 -34.43 -34.03
N ASN A 482 9.20 -34.07 -34.09
CA ASN A 482 9.74 -32.97 -33.29
C ASN A 482 9.06 -31.64 -33.64
N SER A 483 8.85 -31.37 -34.93
CA SER A 483 8.19 -30.15 -35.40
C SER A 483 6.73 -30.07 -34.92
N ARG A 484 6.00 -31.20 -34.95
CA ARG A 484 4.63 -31.29 -34.43
C ARG A 484 4.58 -31.14 -32.91
N ALA A 485 5.53 -31.74 -32.20
CA ALA A 485 5.61 -31.63 -30.75
C ALA A 485 5.79 -30.18 -30.30
N VAL A 486 6.64 -29.40 -30.98
CA VAL A 486 6.82 -27.97 -30.72
C VAL A 486 5.53 -27.19 -30.98
N LEU A 487 4.84 -27.43 -32.10
CA LEU A 487 3.57 -26.75 -32.40
C LEU A 487 2.48 -27.08 -31.37
N ILE A 488 2.38 -28.34 -30.94
CA ILE A 488 1.43 -28.75 -29.89
C ILE A 488 1.79 -28.11 -28.55
N GLN A 489 3.09 -27.97 -28.27
CA GLN A 489 3.58 -27.30 -27.06
C GLN A 489 3.15 -25.84 -27.02
N GLU A 490 3.31 -25.10 -28.12
CA GLU A 490 2.84 -23.71 -28.26
C GLU A 490 1.31 -23.62 -28.06
N ASN A 491 0.54 -24.53 -28.68
CA ASN A 491 -0.91 -24.60 -28.52
C ASN A 491 -1.36 -24.85 -27.06
N ILE A 492 -0.67 -25.73 -26.34
CA ILE A 492 -0.94 -25.99 -24.92
C ILE A 492 -0.53 -24.79 -24.06
N ALA A 493 0.62 -24.16 -24.36
CA ALA A 493 1.09 -22.97 -23.66
C ALA A 493 0.10 -21.80 -23.81
N ASP A 494 -0.47 -21.61 -25.00
CA ASP A 494 -1.53 -20.63 -25.27
C ASP A 494 -2.81 -20.90 -24.46
N ALA A 495 -3.12 -22.17 -24.19
CA ALA A 495 -4.32 -22.57 -23.46
C ALA A 495 -4.21 -22.38 -21.93
N ILE A 496 -3.01 -22.56 -21.35
CA ILE A 496 -2.78 -22.55 -19.90
C ILE A 496 -3.30 -21.28 -19.18
N PRO A 497 -3.04 -20.03 -19.66
CA PRO A 497 -3.55 -18.83 -19.00
C PRO A 497 -5.07 -18.80 -18.84
N TYR A 498 -5.80 -19.34 -19.81
CA TYR A 498 -7.26 -19.38 -19.80
C TYR A 498 -7.82 -20.47 -18.90
N MET A 499 -7.03 -21.51 -18.60
CA MET A 499 -7.38 -22.49 -17.57
C MET A 499 -7.36 -21.85 -16.17
N TYR A 500 -6.42 -20.94 -15.91
CA TYR A 500 -6.41 -20.14 -14.67
C TYR A 500 -7.60 -19.17 -14.60
N VAL A 501 -7.86 -18.45 -15.69
CA VAL A 501 -8.91 -17.41 -15.78
C VAL A 501 -10.20 -17.96 -16.41
N SER A 502 -10.57 -19.19 -16.02
CA SER A 502 -11.81 -19.81 -16.46
C SER A 502 -13.03 -19.05 -15.91
N LEU A 503 -14.14 -19.09 -16.64
CA LEU A 503 -15.38 -18.41 -16.22
C LEU A 503 -15.83 -18.86 -14.82
N SER A 504 -15.68 -20.15 -14.51
CA SER A 504 -15.96 -20.70 -13.17
C SER A 504 -15.06 -20.07 -12.12
N ASN A 505 -13.74 -20.01 -12.34
CA ASN A 505 -12.80 -19.40 -11.41
C ASN A 505 -13.08 -17.90 -11.18
N ILE A 506 -13.48 -17.16 -12.22
CA ILE A 506 -13.90 -15.76 -12.10
C ILE A 506 -15.16 -15.67 -11.22
N ILE A 507 -16.20 -16.45 -11.51
CA ILE A 507 -17.45 -16.46 -10.74
C ILE A 507 -17.18 -16.83 -9.28
N PHE A 508 -16.42 -17.89 -9.02
CA PHE A 508 -16.03 -18.29 -7.67
C PHE A 508 -15.29 -17.17 -6.97
N SER A 509 -14.29 -16.56 -7.60
CA SER A 509 -13.54 -15.44 -7.03
C SER A 509 -14.45 -14.26 -6.65
N CYS A 510 -15.42 -13.91 -7.52
CA CYS A 510 -16.43 -12.90 -7.23
C CYS A 510 -17.30 -13.26 -6.02
N ILE A 511 -17.74 -14.52 -5.90
CA ILE A 511 -18.51 -15.01 -4.75
C ILE A 511 -17.67 -14.93 -3.47
N TRP A 512 -16.41 -15.34 -3.52
CA TRP A 512 -15.48 -15.26 -2.39
C TRP A 512 -15.28 -13.82 -1.90
N ILE A 513 -15.06 -12.89 -2.83
CA ILE A 513 -14.94 -11.46 -2.52
C ILE A 513 -16.25 -10.93 -1.91
N ALA A 514 -17.40 -11.27 -2.51
CA ALA A 514 -18.70 -10.86 -2.00
C ALA A 514 -18.98 -11.40 -0.59
N ALA A 515 -18.60 -12.65 -0.30
CA ALA A 515 -18.75 -13.25 1.02
C ALA A 515 -17.91 -12.50 2.07
N ILE A 516 -16.65 -12.20 1.77
CA ILE A 516 -15.78 -11.41 2.65
C ILE A 516 -16.38 -10.02 2.89
N LEU A 517 -16.78 -9.31 1.82
CA LEU A 517 -17.42 -8.00 1.93
C LEU A 517 -18.73 -8.04 2.72
N GLY A 518 -19.51 -9.12 2.58
CA GLY A 518 -20.74 -9.38 3.33
C GLY A 518 -20.48 -9.49 4.84
N VAL A 519 -19.46 -10.26 5.24
CA VAL A 519 -19.04 -10.34 6.66
C VAL A 519 -18.66 -8.96 7.19
N PHE A 520 -17.93 -8.16 6.41
CA PHE A 520 -17.60 -6.78 6.79
C PHE A 520 -18.83 -5.87 6.91
N ALA A 521 -19.80 -6.00 6.01
CA ALA A 521 -21.03 -5.24 6.06
C ALA A 521 -21.84 -5.56 7.33
N VAL A 522 -21.92 -6.85 7.70
CA VAL A 522 -22.57 -7.30 8.94
C VAL A 522 -21.86 -6.75 10.18
N LEU A 523 -20.52 -6.82 10.21
CA LEU A 523 -19.72 -6.28 11.32
C LEU A 523 -19.93 -4.77 11.47
N ASN A 524 -19.92 -4.02 10.36
CA ASN A 524 -20.17 -2.58 10.38
C ASN A 524 -21.59 -2.24 10.87
N LYS A 525 -22.61 -2.96 10.39
CA LYS A 525 -24.00 -2.74 10.80
C LYS A 525 -24.21 -3.03 12.28
N LYS A 526 -23.58 -4.09 12.81
CA LYS A 526 -23.66 -4.43 14.24
C LYS A 526 -22.96 -3.38 15.11
N LYS A 527 -21.83 -2.84 14.66
CA LYS A 527 -21.14 -1.71 15.31
C LYS A 527 -22.01 -0.45 15.32
N GLN A 528 -22.66 -0.12 14.20
CA GLN A 528 -23.58 1.02 14.13
C GLN A 528 -24.75 0.87 15.11
N LYS A 529 -25.38 -0.31 15.18
CA LYS A 529 -26.44 -0.59 16.16
C LYS A 529 -26.01 -0.42 17.61
N ILE A 530 -24.78 -0.80 17.94
CA ILE A 530 -24.22 -0.60 19.29
C ILE A 530 -24.04 0.90 19.55
N ASN A 531 -23.48 1.65 18.59
CA ASN A 531 -23.33 3.10 18.71
C ASN A 531 -24.69 3.82 18.83
N GLU A 532 -25.71 3.40 18.07
CA GLU A 532 -27.06 3.96 18.13
C GLU A 532 -27.74 3.69 19.49
N TYR A 533 -27.56 2.48 20.03
CA TYR A 533 -28.01 2.14 21.38
C TYR A 533 -27.34 3.02 22.43
N ASP A 534 -26.03 3.23 22.32
CA ASP A 534 -25.27 4.07 23.26
C ASP A 534 -25.71 5.54 23.21
N VAL A 535 -25.93 6.10 22.01
CA VAL A 535 -26.46 7.47 21.84
C VAL A 535 -27.88 7.61 22.42
N SER A 536 -28.68 6.54 22.40
CA SER A 536 -30.03 6.56 22.98
C SER A 536 -30.07 6.46 24.51
N GLN A 537 -28.95 6.14 25.16
CA GLN A 537 -28.85 5.90 26.60
C GLN A 537 -28.02 6.98 27.34
N ASP A 538 -27.59 8.06 26.67
CA ASP A 538 -26.73 9.12 27.25
C ASP A 538 -25.46 8.58 27.97
N VAL A 539 -24.73 7.65 27.31
CA VAL A 539 -23.41 7.15 27.74
C VAL A 539 -22.31 7.50 26.75
#